data_AF-A0AA42UGE1-F1
#
_entry.id   AF-A0AA42UGE1-F1
#
_cell.length_a   1.000
_cell.length_b   1.000
_cell.length_c   1.000
_cell.angle_alpha   90.00
_cell.angle_beta   90.00
_cell.angle_gamma   90.00
#
_symmetry.space_group_name_H-M   'P 1'
#
loop_
_entity.id
_entity.type
_entity.pdbx_description
1 polymer ?
#
loop_
_entity_poly.entity_id
_entity_poly.type
_entity_poly.pdbx_seq_one_letter_code
_entity_poly.pdbx_strand_id
1 'polypeptide(L)'
;MTQQTLTRLRHLKLTGMADAVQQQLEQASTYEGLPFIERLSLLVEHEQLSREQRKQARLVKQARLKLQATVQEVDYQSARNLERSQVANLAQGEWLRRGQNLLITGPCGCGKTYLACALGYQACQQGHSTRYYRLPRLLLELSQAKVDGSYARLLGQLARIELLILDDWGLEAVNAEQRNALLEIMDDRYGKYSTVVVSQLPTEEWYASLGDNT
;
A
#
# COMPACT_ATOMS: atom_id res chain seq x y z
N MET A 1 34.89 5.42 25.15
CA MET A 1 34.67 4.30 24.21
C MET A 1 33.20 4.16 23.81
N THR A 2 32.26 4.16 24.76
CA THR A 2 30.81 4.04 24.50
C THR A 2 30.25 5.02 23.46
N GLN A 3 30.57 6.31 23.59
CA GLN A 3 30.10 7.32 22.64
C GLN A 3 30.71 7.16 21.24
N GLN A 4 31.93 6.64 21.15
CA GLN A 4 32.57 6.32 19.88
C GLN A 4 31.86 5.13 19.19
N THR A 5 31.44 4.12 19.96
CA THR A 5 30.64 3.00 19.46
C THR A 5 29.29 3.46 18.91
N LEU A 6 28.56 4.30 19.64
CA LEU A 6 27.28 4.86 19.19
C LEU A 6 27.43 5.65 17.88
N THR A 7 28.46 6.50 17.78
CA THR A 7 28.75 7.25 16.56
C THR A 7 29.06 6.33 15.39
N ARG A 8 29.86 5.26 15.60
CA ARG A 8 30.18 4.27 14.57
C ARG A 8 28.93 3.50 14.11
N LEU A 9 28.06 3.07 15.02
CA LEU A 9 26.80 2.39 14.69
C LEU A 9 25.90 3.28 13.81
N ARG A 10 25.76 4.55 14.17
CA ARG A 10 25.00 5.53 13.36
C ARG A 10 25.62 5.74 11.98
N HIS A 11 26.95 5.81 11.88
CA HIS A 11 27.66 5.91 10.60
C HIS A 11 27.45 4.67 9.71
N LEU A 12 27.36 3.48 10.30
CA LEU A 12 27.02 2.22 9.63
C LEU A 12 25.51 2.09 9.30
N LYS A 13 24.71 3.13 9.57
CA LYS A 13 23.25 3.15 9.43
C LYS A 13 22.51 2.14 10.33
N LEU A 14 23.15 1.68 11.42
CA LEU A 14 22.57 0.82 12.45
C LEU A 14 21.98 1.67 13.58
N THR A 15 21.05 2.56 13.22
CA THR A 15 20.50 3.57 14.13
C THR A 15 19.67 2.96 15.26
N GLY A 16 18.83 1.96 14.96
CA GLY A 16 18.06 1.25 15.96
C GLY A 16 18.96 0.46 16.91
N MET A 17 20.05 -0.13 16.41
CA MET A 17 21.05 -0.78 17.26
C MET A 17 21.72 0.23 18.20
N ALA A 18 22.07 1.43 17.71
CA ALA A 18 22.66 2.48 18.52
C ALA A 18 21.71 2.94 19.64
N ASP A 19 20.42 3.11 19.32
CA ASP A 19 19.41 3.52 20.29
C ASP A 19 19.18 2.42 21.34
N ALA A 20 19.20 1.15 20.94
CA ALA A 20 19.11 0.03 21.89
C ALA A 20 20.35 -0.10 22.79
N VAL A 21 21.56 0.17 22.27
CA VAL A 21 22.78 0.25 23.11
C VAL A 21 22.62 1.36 24.14
N GLN A 22 22.12 2.52 23.73
CA GLN A 22 21.87 3.64 24.65
C GLN A 22 20.84 3.25 25.73
N GLN A 23 19.75 2.58 25.35
CA GLN A 23 18.75 2.08 26.30
C GLN A 23 19.33 1.07 27.30
N GLN A 24 20.16 0.12 26.85
CA GLN A 24 20.81 -0.85 27.74
C GLN A 24 21.75 -0.18 28.75
N LEU A 25 22.40 0.93 28.38
CA LEU A 25 23.26 1.70 29.28
C LEU A 25 22.45 2.48 30.31
N GLU A 26 21.33 3.06 29.90
CA GLU A 26 20.42 3.82 30.78
C GLU A 26 19.67 2.91 31.76
N GLN A 27 19.39 1.66 31.36
CA GLN A 27 18.62 0.67 32.13
C GLN A 27 19.47 -0.56 32.52
N ALA A 28 20.70 -0.33 32.97
CA ALA A 28 21.69 -1.40 33.20
C ALA A 28 21.18 -2.57 34.06
N SER A 29 20.39 -2.29 35.09
CA SER A 29 19.81 -3.32 35.98
C SER A 29 18.84 -4.27 35.28
N THR A 30 18.21 -3.85 34.18
CA THR A 30 17.27 -4.68 33.41
C THR A 30 18.00 -5.74 32.59
N TYR A 31 19.25 -5.47 32.21
CA TYR A 31 20.06 -6.34 31.35
C TYR A 31 21.20 -7.01 32.12
N GLU A 32 21.23 -6.86 33.44
CA GLU A 32 22.19 -7.48 34.33
C GLU A 32 21.96 -8.99 34.38
N GLY A 33 23.03 -9.79 34.33
CA GLY A 33 22.95 -11.25 34.29
C GLY A 33 22.67 -11.87 32.92
N LEU A 34 22.27 -11.08 31.90
CA LEU A 34 22.11 -11.60 30.53
C LEU A 34 23.47 -11.88 29.88
N PRO A 35 23.68 -13.08 29.29
CA PRO A 35 24.84 -13.37 28.45
C PRO A 35 25.04 -12.32 27.35
N PHE A 36 26.29 -12.09 26.96
CA PHE A 36 26.61 -11.15 25.88
C PHE A 36 25.81 -11.40 24.61
N ILE A 37 25.66 -12.67 24.22
CA ILE A 37 24.96 -13.06 22.99
C ILE A 37 23.46 -12.73 23.03
N GLU A 38 22.82 -12.82 24.19
CA GLU A 38 21.40 -12.45 24.36
C GLU A 38 21.22 -10.95 24.24
N ARG A 39 22.06 -10.17 24.92
CA ARG A 39 22.05 -8.71 24.76
C ARG A 39 22.31 -8.30 23.32
N LEU A 40 23.26 -8.92 22.64
CA LEU A 40 23.55 -8.66 21.23
C LEU A 40 22.35 -9.01 20.34
N SER A 41 21.66 -10.11 20.62
CA SER A 41 20.45 -10.51 19.88
C SER A 41 19.35 -9.47 20.02
N LEU A 42 19.09 -8.97 21.24
CA LEU A 42 18.13 -7.87 21.48
C LEU A 42 18.49 -6.59 20.70
N LEU A 43 19.78 -6.25 20.61
CA LEU A 43 20.23 -5.09 19.83
C LEU A 43 19.96 -5.28 18.33
N VAL A 44 20.18 -6.48 17.80
CA VAL A 44 19.93 -6.82 16.40
C VAL A 44 18.44 -6.85 16.10
N GLU A 45 17.63 -7.43 16.97
CA GLU A 45 16.16 -7.42 16.86
C GLU A 45 15.61 -6.00 16.82
N HIS A 46 16.09 -5.11 17.70
CA HIS A 46 15.67 -3.71 17.71
C HIS A 46 16.04 -2.99 16.40
N GLU A 47 17.22 -3.25 15.84
CA GLU A 47 17.60 -2.72 14.52
C GLU A 47 16.69 -3.25 13.40
N GLN A 48 16.36 -4.55 13.41
CA GLN A 48 15.46 -5.15 12.43
C GLN A 48 14.06 -4.51 12.50
N LEU A 49 13.47 -4.44 13.70
CA LEU A 49 12.17 -3.81 13.94
C LEU A 49 12.17 -2.34 13.50
N SER A 50 13.22 -1.58 13.86
CA SER A 50 13.36 -0.17 13.44
C SER A 50 13.44 -0.01 11.92
N ARG A 51 14.10 -0.93 11.20
CA ARG A 51 14.12 -0.92 9.72
C ARG A 51 12.77 -1.23 9.13
N GLU A 52 12.08 -2.23 9.66
CA GLU A 52 10.75 -2.63 9.21
C GLU A 52 9.73 -1.50 9.40
N GLN A 53 9.69 -0.89 10.58
CA GLN A 53 8.82 0.26 10.87
C GLN A 53 9.11 1.45 9.93
N ARG A 54 10.39 1.76 9.67
CA ARG A 54 10.76 2.82 8.71
C ARG A 54 10.32 2.47 7.28
N LYS A 55 10.43 1.20 6.88
CA LYS A 55 9.95 0.74 5.57
C LYS A 55 8.43 0.90 5.48
N GLN A 56 7.68 0.39 6.45
CA GLN A 56 6.21 0.49 6.51
C GLN A 56 5.75 1.95 6.48
N ALA A 57 6.31 2.81 7.33
CA ALA A 57 5.96 4.24 7.38
C ALA A 57 6.22 4.94 6.03
N ARG A 58 7.34 4.60 5.37
CA ARG A 58 7.64 5.11 4.02
C ARG A 58 6.62 4.64 3.00
N LEU A 59 6.24 3.35 3.02
CA LEU A 59 5.25 2.78 2.11
C LEU A 59 3.87 3.44 2.30
N VAL A 60 3.40 3.57 3.55
CA VAL A 60 2.13 4.25 3.87
C VAL A 60 2.14 5.69 3.33
N LYS A 61 3.24 6.43 3.54
CA LYS A 61 3.39 7.80 3.00
C LYS A 61 3.37 7.83 1.46
N GLN A 62 4.03 6.87 0.81
CA GLN A 62 4.07 6.77 -0.65
C GLN A 62 2.71 6.36 -1.24
N ALA A 63 1.92 5.59 -0.49
CA ALA A 63 0.61 5.12 -0.91
C ALA A 63 -0.39 6.26 -1.15
N ARG A 64 -0.26 7.38 -0.42
CA ARG A 64 -1.18 8.52 -0.50
C ARG A 64 -2.66 8.08 -0.40
N LEU A 65 -2.92 7.17 0.53
CA LEU A 65 -4.28 6.70 0.83
C LEU A 65 -5.16 7.91 1.18
N LYS A 66 -6.39 7.93 0.65
CA LYS A 66 -7.35 9.01 0.88
C LYS A 66 -7.80 9.10 2.33
N LEU A 67 -7.91 7.95 3.00
CA LEU A 67 -8.37 7.84 4.38
C LEU A 67 -7.32 7.11 5.22
N GLN A 68 -7.19 7.51 6.49
CA GLN A 68 -6.52 6.68 7.49
C GLN A 68 -7.52 5.61 7.93
N ALA A 69 -7.43 4.44 7.31
CA ALA A 69 -8.37 3.34 7.50
C ALA A 69 -7.62 2.09 7.93
N THR A 70 -8.22 1.32 8.83
CA THR A 70 -7.66 0.05 9.32
C THR A 70 -8.68 -1.07 9.16
N VAL A 71 -8.22 -2.30 9.01
CA VAL A 71 -9.10 -3.47 8.83
C VAL A 71 -9.93 -3.74 10.10
N GLN A 72 -9.37 -3.40 11.26
CA GLN A 72 -9.98 -3.58 12.58
C GLN A 72 -11.23 -2.72 12.78
N GLU A 73 -11.24 -1.55 12.16
CA GLU A 73 -12.32 -0.55 12.27
C GLU A 73 -13.36 -0.66 11.13
N VAL A 74 -13.26 -1.70 10.28
CA VAL A 74 -14.27 -1.95 9.25
C VAL A 74 -15.60 -2.28 9.92
N ASP A 75 -16.65 -1.55 9.54
CA ASP A 75 -18.02 -1.84 9.97
C ASP A 75 -18.62 -3.01 9.18
N TYR A 76 -19.09 -4.04 9.88
CA TYR A 76 -19.68 -5.26 9.31
C TYR A 76 -21.21 -5.32 9.47
N GLN A 77 -21.90 -4.18 9.64
CA GLN A 77 -23.36 -4.14 9.65
C GLN A 77 -23.98 -4.93 8.48
N SER A 78 -25.04 -5.68 8.79
CA SER A 78 -25.64 -6.70 7.92
C SER A 78 -26.09 -6.20 6.55
N ALA A 79 -26.34 -4.91 6.39
CA ALA A 79 -26.74 -4.30 5.11
C ALA A 79 -25.61 -4.22 4.06
N ARG A 80 -24.36 -4.52 4.42
CA ARG A 80 -23.20 -4.34 3.52
C ARG A 80 -22.80 -5.58 2.71
N ASN A 81 -23.46 -6.72 2.89
CA ASN A 81 -23.06 -8.01 2.28
C ASN A 81 -21.56 -8.31 2.44
N LEU A 82 -20.98 -7.93 3.58
CA LEU A 82 -19.55 -8.01 3.85
C LEU A 82 -19.30 -8.98 5.00
N GLU A 83 -18.65 -10.11 4.72
CA GLU A 83 -18.30 -11.08 5.75
C GLU A 83 -16.95 -10.77 6.40
N ARG A 84 -16.89 -10.86 7.73
CA ARG A 84 -15.64 -10.65 8.49
C ARG A 84 -14.55 -11.65 8.13
N SER A 85 -14.91 -12.90 7.88
CA SER A 85 -14.03 -13.96 7.39
C SER A 85 -13.37 -13.57 6.06
N GLN A 86 -14.15 -13.06 5.12
CA GLN A 86 -13.66 -12.64 3.81
C GLN A 86 -12.67 -11.48 3.93
N VAL A 87 -13.01 -10.44 4.69
CA VAL A 87 -12.11 -9.29 4.90
C VAL A 87 -10.83 -9.72 5.63
N ALA A 88 -10.93 -10.61 6.63
CA ALA A 88 -9.77 -11.15 7.32
C ALA A 88 -8.85 -11.94 6.38
N ASN A 89 -9.41 -12.73 5.45
CA ASN A 89 -8.64 -13.44 4.43
C ASN A 89 -7.96 -12.48 3.45
N LEU A 90 -8.65 -11.43 3.01
CA LEU A 90 -8.05 -10.38 2.18
C LEU A 90 -6.92 -9.65 2.91
N ALA A 91 -7.09 -9.40 4.21
CA ALA A 91 -6.08 -8.76 5.04
C ALA A 91 -4.82 -9.61 5.27
N GLN A 92 -4.83 -10.91 4.96
CA GLN A 92 -3.62 -11.76 4.98
C GLN A 92 -2.69 -11.50 3.78
N GLY A 93 -3.20 -10.92 2.69
CA GLY A 93 -2.38 -10.50 1.55
C GLY A 93 -2.00 -11.60 0.55
N GLU A 94 -2.50 -12.83 0.69
CA GLU A 94 -2.20 -13.92 -0.28
C GLU A 94 -2.66 -13.60 -1.71
N TRP A 95 -3.76 -12.87 -1.87
CA TRP A 95 -4.23 -12.38 -3.17
C TRP A 95 -3.24 -11.41 -3.83
N LEU A 96 -2.49 -10.62 -3.04
CA LEU A 96 -1.44 -9.72 -3.54
C LEU A 96 -0.30 -10.50 -4.18
N ARG A 97 0.14 -11.57 -3.50
CA ARG A 97 1.21 -12.46 -3.97
C ARG A 97 0.84 -13.21 -5.25
N ARG A 98 -0.46 -13.47 -5.43
CA ARG A 98 -1.01 -14.12 -6.63
C ARG A 98 -1.32 -13.14 -7.77
N GLY A 99 -1.12 -11.84 -7.57
CA GLY A 99 -1.47 -10.81 -8.57
C GLY A 99 -2.97 -10.76 -8.88
N GLN A 100 -3.82 -11.05 -7.90
CA GLN A 100 -5.27 -11.08 -8.10
C GLN A 100 -5.86 -9.67 -7.96
N ASN A 101 -6.79 -9.30 -8.84
CA ASN A 101 -7.48 -8.02 -8.74
C ASN A 101 -8.70 -8.14 -7.82
N LEU A 102 -9.05 -7.04 -7.15
CA LEU A 102 -10.26 -6.95 -6.33
C LEU A 102 -11.17 -5.88 -6.88
N LEU A 103 -12.45 -6.20 -7.02
CA LEU A 103 -13.49 -5.25 -7.34
C LEU A 103 -14.31 -4.99 -6.08
N ILE A 104 -14.43 -3.72 -5.69
CA ILE A 104 -15.25 -3.29 -4.56
C ILE A 104 -16.36 -2.40 -5.12
N THR A 105 -17.55 -2.96 -5.26
CA THR A 105 -18.72 -2.29 -5.83
C THR A 105 -19.81 -2.07 -4.79
N GLY A 106 -20.77 -1.20 -5.09
CA GLY A 106 -21.91 -0.90 -4.22
C GLY A 106 -22.28 0.59 -4.19
N PRO A 107 -23.41 0.95 -3.56
CA PRO A 107 -23.95 2.30 -3.58
C PRO A 107 -23.03 3.34 -2.91
N CYS A 108 -23.24 4.62 -3.19
CA CYS A 108 -22.52 5.69 -2.49
C CYS A 108 -22.68 5.59 -0.96
N GLY A 109 -21.66 5.99 -0.21
CA GLY A 109 -21.71 6.01 1.26
C GLY A 109 -21.52 4.66 1.96
N CYS A 110 -21.50 3.52 1.26
CA CYS A 110 -21.35 2.20 1.90
C CYS A 110 -19.92 1.82 2.30
N GLY A 111 -18.98 2.77 2.39
CA GLY A 111 -17.62 2.54 2.89
C GLY A 111 -16.64 1.81 1.95
N LYS A 112 -16.87 1.79 0.63
CA LYS A 112 -15.97 1.13 -0.35
C LYS A 112 -14.55 1.69 -0.34
N THR A 113 -14.43 3.02 -0.40
CA THR A 113 -13.15 3.73 -0.30
C THR A 113 -12.44 3.42 1.02
N TYR A 114 -13.20 3.30 2.12
CA TYR A 114 -12.63 2.93 3.43
C TYR A 114 -12.03 1.53 3.37
N LEU A 115 -12.77 0.54 2.86
CA LEU A 115 -12.29 -0.82 2.74
C LEU A 115 -11.03 -0.91 1.84
N ALA A 116 -11.03 -0.22 0.70
CA ALA A 116 -9.86 -0.15 -0.17
C ALA A 116 -8.65 0.48 0.53
N CYS A 117 -8.85 1.58 1.27
CA CYS A 117 -7.79 2.22 2.04
C CYS A 117 -7.29 1.31 3.18
N ALA A 118 -8.17 0.59 3.87
CA ALA A 118 -7.81 -0.32 4.95
C ALA A 118 -6.96 -1.50 4.43
N LEU A 119 -7.34 -2.10 3.29
CA LEU A 119 -6.55 -3.13 2.62
C LEU A 119 -5.21 -2.57 2.12
N GLY A 120 -5.20 -1.35 1.57
CA GLY A 120 -3.98 -0.67 1.14
C GLY A 120 -3.01 -0.36 2.29
N TYR A 121 -3.54 0.07 3.43
CA TYR A 121 -2.76 0.27 4.65
C TYR A 121 -2.16 -1.05 5.13
N GLN A 122 -2.98 -2.11 5.20
CA GLN A 122 -2.52 -3.44 5.60
C GLN A 122 -1.45 -4.00 4.65
N ALA A 123 -1.57 -3.78 3.34
CA ALA A 123 -0.55 -4.14 2.36
C ALA A 123 0.78 -3.41 2.63
N CYS A 124 0.74 -2.11 2.99
CA CYS A 124 1.93 -1.36 3.39
C CYS A 124 2.56 -1.92 4.67
N GLN A 125 1.74 -2.32 5.66
CA GLN A 125 2.22 -2.96 6.88
C GLN A 125 2.90 -4.31 6.59
N GLN A 126 2.43 -5.03 5.57
CA GLN A 126 3.07 -6.26 5.07
C GLN A 126 4.27 -6.02 4.16
N GLY A 127 4.65 -4.75 3.94
CA GLY A 127 5.83 -4.39 3.17
C GLY A 127 5.62 -4.32 1.66
N HIS A 128 4.37 -4.36 1.18
CA HIS A 128 4.01 -4.19 -0.23
C HIS A 128 3.86 -2.72 -0.61
N SER A 129 4.48 -2.34 -1.72
CA SER A 129 4.32 -1.04 -2.35
C SER A 129 2.88 -0.82 -2.80
N THR A 130 2.26 0.24 -2.28
CA THR A 130 0.87 0.56 -2.55
C THR A 130 0.77 1.96 -3.13
N ARG A 131 -0.25 2.23 -3.94
CA ARG A 131 -0.57 3.57 -4.44
C ARG A 131 -2.06 3.72 -4.67
N TYR A 132 -2.63 4.80 -4.15
CA TYR A 132 -4.03 5.16 -4.35
C TYR A 132 -4.17 6.30 -5.35
N TYR A 133 -5.13 6.15 -6.25
CA TYR A 133 -5.60 7.18 -7.17
C TYR A 133 -7.12 7.26 -7.16
N ARG A 134 -7.65 8.49 -7.20
CA ARG A 134 -8.96 8.71 -7.80
C ARG A 134 -8.79 8.69 -9.30
N LEU A 135 -9.61 7.92 -10.01
CA LEU A 135 -9.46 7.69 -11.43
C LEU A 135 -9.43 8.99 -12.25
N PRO A 136 -10.33 9.99 -12.06
CA PRO A 136 -10.26 11.25 -12.80
C PRO A 136 -8.92 11.98 -12.65
N ARG A 137 -8.29 11.91 -11.46
CA ARG A 137 -6.98 12.53 -11.22
C ARG A 137 -5.85 11.79 -11.93
N LEU A 138 -5.91 10.46 -11.97
CA LEU A 138 -4.95 9.65 -12.71
C LEU A 138 -5.04 9.92 -14.21
N LEU A 139 -6.26 10.01 -14.76
CA LEU A 139 -6.47 10.31 -16.18
C LEU A 139 -5.90 11.68 -16.56
N LEU A 140 -6.11 12.70 -15.72
CA LEU A 140 -5.48 14.02 -15.91
C LEU A 140 -3.95 13.95 -15.88
N GLU A 141 -3.38 13.22 -14.91
CA GLU A 141 -1.92 13.03 -14.79
C GLU A 141 -1.34 12.32 -16.02
N LEU A 142 -2.03 11.30 -16.55
CA LEU A 142 -1.64 10.60 -17.77
C LEU A 142 -1.68 11.52 -19.00
N SER A 143 -2.72 12.33 -19.15
CA SER A 143 -2.83 13.31 -20.25
C SER A 143 -1.72 14.36 -20.19
N GLN A 144 -1.40 14.88 -18.99
CA GLN A 144 -0.30 15.82 -18.80
C GLN A 144 1.05 15.19 -19.11
N ALA A 145 1.26 13.94 -18.68
CA ALA A 145 2.50 13.21 -18.90
C ALA A 145 2.78 12.95 -20.40
N LYS A 146 1.75 12.91 -21.24
CA LYS A 146 1.92 12.83 -22.70
C LYS A 146 2.41 14.14 -23.30
N VAL A 147 1.88 15.27 -22.82
CA VAL A 147 2.28 16.61 -23.29
C VAL A 147 3.73 16.92 -22.91
N ASP A 148 4.16 16.53 -21.71
CA ASP A 148 5.51 16.83 -21.21
C ASP A 148 6.56 15.72 -21.49
N GLY A 149 6.17 14.65 -22.17
CA GLY A 149 7.04 13.53 -22.55
C GLY A 149 7.37 12.56 -21.40
N SER A 150 6.76 12.69 -20.22
CA SER A 150 7.00 11.83 -19.06
C SER A 150 6.09 10.59 -18.98
N TYR A 151 5.25 10.36 -20.00
CA TYR A 151 4.24 9.28 -20.05
C TYR A 151 4.81 7.88 -19.79
N ALA A 152 5.85 7.47 -20.53
CA ALA A 152 6.47 6.15 -20.38
C ALA A 152 7.04 5.93 -18.96
N ARG A 153 7.56 7.00 -18.33
CA ARG A 153 8.05 6.96 -16.96
C ARG A 153 6.90 6.76 -15.97
N LEU A 154 5.77 7.44 -16.17
CA LEU A 154 4.58 7.28 -15.32
C LEU A 154 4.02 5.85 -15.45
N LEU A 155 3.86 5.33 -16.67
CA LEU A 155 3.43 3.95 -16.89
C LEU A 155 4.34 2.94 -16.21
N GLY A 156 5.67 3.05 -16.40
CA GLY A 156 6.63 2.16 -15.73
C GLY A 156 6.60 2.26 -14.19
N GLN A 157 6.23 3.43 -13.63
CA GLN A 157 6.01 3.58 -12.20
C GLN A 157 4.71 2.90 -11.74
N LEU A 158 3.62 3.04 -12.49
CA LEU A 158 2.34 2.40 -12.19
C LEU A 158 2.42 0.88 -12.33
N ALA A 159 3.13 0.37 -13.34
CA ALA A 159 3.28 -1.06 -13.60
C ALA A 159 3.96 -1.81 -12.46
N ARG A 160 4.92 -1.19 -11.75
CA ARG A 160 5.73 -1.84 -10.69
C ARG A 160 5.16 -1.75 -9.27
N ILE A 161 4.07 -1.01 -9.06
CA ILE A 161 3.45 -0.89 -7.74
C ILE A 161 2.73 -2.20 -7.42
N GLU A 162 3.05 -2.85 -6.30
CA GLU A 162 2.46 -4.16 -5.97
C GLU A 162 0.94 -4.11 -5.76
N LEU A 163 0.43 -3.01 -5.20
CA LEU A 163 -1.00 -2.73 -5.05
C LEU A 163 -1.38 -1.35 -5.58
N LEU A 164 -2.07 -1.31 -6.72
CA LEU A 164 -2.66 -0.08 -7.27
C LEU A 164 -4.14 -0.02 -6.90
N ILE A 165 -4.58 1.07 -6.26
CA ILE A 165 -5.99 1.29 -5.92
C ILE A 165 -6.53 2.39 -6.82
N LEU A 166 -7.54 2.06 -7.62
CA LEU A 166 -8.27 2.96 -8.50
C LEU A 166 -9.67 3.18 -7.93
N ASP A 167 -9.90 4.36 -7.38
CA ASP A 167 -11.19 4.76 -6.81
C ASP A 167 -11.98 5.66 -7.74
N ASP A 168 -13.29 5.79 -7.51
CA ASP A 168 -14.20 6.56 -8.35
C ASP A 168 -14.27 6.04 -9.81
N TRP A 169 -14.16 4.72 -10.00
CA TRP A 169 -14.25 4.10 -11.33
C TRP A 169 -15.65 4.26 -11.94
N GLY A 170 -15.70 4.75 -13.19
CA GLY A 170 -16.93 4.91 -13.96
C GLY A 170 -17.79 6.14 -13.57
N LEU A 171 -17.27 7.06 -12.76
CA LEU A 171 -18.02 8.29 -12.42
C LEU A 171 -18.00 9.35 -13.54
N GLU A 172 -16.99 9.32 -14.41
CA GLU A 172 -16.84 10.25 -15.53
C GLU A 172 -16.63 9.46 -16.82
N ALA A 173 -17.12 9.99 -17.93
CA ALA A 173 -16.90 9.40 -19.24
C ALA A 173 -15.40 9.42 -19.59
N VAL A 174 -14.89 8.28 -20.03
CA VAL A 174 -13.50 8.12 -20.41
C VAL A 174 -13.38 8.26 -21.92
N ASN A 175 -12.47 9.12 -22.40
CA ASN A 175 -12.23 9.24 -23.85
C ASN A 175 -11.36 8.08 -24.37
N ALA A 176 -11.29 7.89 -25.70
CA ALA A 176 -10.58 6.77 -26.30
C ALA A 176 -9.09 6.70 -25.90
N GLU A 177 -8.44 7.86 -25.74
CA GLU A 177 -7.04 7.94 -25.36
C GLU A 177 -6.82 7.50 -23.90
N GLN A 178 -7.68 7.95 -22.99
CA GLN A 178 -7.68 7.58 -21.58
C GLN A 178 -8.01 6.10 -21.40
N ARG A 179 -8.96 5.58 -22.18
CA ARG A 179 -9.30 4.14 -22.19
C ARG A 179 -8.10 3.30 -22.59
N ASN A 180 -7.40 3.66 -23.66
CA ASN A 180 -6.20 2.94 -24.09
C ASN A 180 -5.11 2.96 -23.02
N ALA A 181 -4.90 4.11 -22.35
CA ALA A 181 -3.95 4.21 -21.25
C ALA A 181 -4.33 3.31 -20.05
N LEU A 182 -5.62 3.19 -19.74
CA LEU A 182 -6.08 2.29 -18.68
C LEU A 182 -5.87 0.82 -19.05
N LEU A 183 -6.16 0.44 -20.29
CA LEU A 183 -5.92 -0.92 -20.79
C LEU A 183 -4.43 -1.27 -20.71
N GLU A 184 -3.55 -0.37 -21.15
CA GLU A 184 -2.09 -0.56 -21.08
C GLU A 184 -1.63 -0.76 -19.63
N ILE A 185 -2.11 0.06 -18.68
CA ILE A 185 -1.80 -0.11 -17.26
C ILE A 185 -2.30 -1.47 -16.74
N MET A 186 -3.50 -1.90 -17.12
CA MET A 186 -4.07 -3.17 -16.67
C MET A 186 -3.32 -4.38 -17.25
N ASP A 187 -2.95 -4.33 -18.52
CA ASP A 187 -2.19 -5.37 -19.22
C ASP A 187 -0.78 -5.53 -18.65
N ASP A 188 -0.07 -4.43 -18.40
CA ASP A 188 1.27 -4.46 -17.80
C ASP A 188 1.30 -5.14 -16.42
N ARG A 189 0.19 -5.02 -15.68
CA ARG A 189 0.03 -5.50 -14.31
C ARG A 189 -0.58 -6.90 -14.23
N TYR A 190 -1.28 -7.34 -15.27
CA TYR A 190 -2.05 -8.58 -15.26
C TYR A 190 -1.18 -9.78 -14.88
N GLY A 191 -1.62 -10.53 -13.86
CA GLY A 191 -0.92 -11.72 -13.35
C GLY A 191 0.40 -11.46 -12.63
N LYS A 192 0.84 -10.20 -12.48
CA LYS A 192 2.10 -9.82 -11.81
C LYS A 192 1.84 -9.05 -10.52
N TYR A 193 0.94 -8.08 -10.57
CA TYR A 193 0.62 -7.20 -9.44
C TYR A 193 -0.88 -6.97 -9.36
N SER A 194 -1.35 -6.56 -8.19
CA SER A 194 -2.77 -6.52 -7.89
C SER A 194 -3.35 -5.12 -8.05
N THR A 195 -4.54 -5.02 -8.62
CA THR A 195 -5.28 -3.77 -8.74
C THR A 195 -6.60 -3.89 -7.98
N VAL A 196 -6.88 -2.94 -7.09
CA VAL A 196 -8.20 -2.76 -6.47
C VAL A 196 -8.93 -1.70 -7.28
N VAL A 197 -10.12 -2.02 -7.76
CA VAL A 197 -11.01 -1.06 -8.41
C VAL A 197 -12.22 -0.84 -7.53
N VAL A 198 -12.49 0.42 -7.21
CA VAL A 198 -13.66 0.84 -6.43
C VAL A 198 -14.63 1.59 -7.34
N SER A 199 -15.85 1.07 -7.46
CA SER A 199 -16.88 1.66 -8.32
C SER A 199 -18.24 1.74 -7.63
N GLN A 200 -19.04 2.71 -8.04
CA GLN A 200 -20.46 2.79 -7.69
C GLN A 200 -21.34 2.12 -8.75
N LEU A 201 -20.80 1.87 -9.95
CA LEU A 201 -21.51 1.23 -11.04
C LEU A 201 -21.49 -0.30 -10.88
N PRO A 202 -22.60 -0.99 -11.17
CA PRO A 202 -22.60 -2.42 -11.42
C PRO A 202 -21.59 -2.78 -12.51
N THR A 203 -20.95 -3.95 -12.40
CA THR A 203 -19.90 -4.39 -13.33
C THR A 203 -20.39 -4.53 -14.77
N GLU A 204 -21.68 -4.80 -14.95
CA GLU A 204 -22.36 -4.92 -16.24
C GLU A 204 -22.35 -3.59 -17.02
N GLU A 205 -22.30 -2.46 -16.31
CA GLU A 205 -22.33 -1.12 -16.89
C GLU A 205 -20.92 -0.57 -17.22
N TRP A 206 -19.86 -1.33 -16.91
CA TRP A 206 -18.48 -0.86 -17.09
C TRP A 206 -18.11 -0.73 -18.57
N TYR A 207 -18.56 -1.66 -19.40
CA TYR A 207 -18.33 -1.60 -20.85
C TYR A 207 -18.94 -0.34 -21.47
N ALA A 208 -20.19 -0.03 -21.10
CA ALA A 208 -20.87 1.16 -21.60
C ALA A 208 -20.19 2.46 -21.12
N SER A 209 -19.73 2.50 -19.87
CA SER A 209 -19.12 3.71 -19.28
C SER A 209 -17.69 4.00 -19.75
N LEU A 210 -16.92 2.97 -20.14
CA LEU A 210 -15.58 3.14 -20.72
C LEU A 210 -15.62 3.56 -22.21
N GLY A 211 -16.80 3.54 -22.82
CA GLY A 211 -17.01 3.82 -24.22
C GLY A 211 -16.58 2.66 -25.11
N ASP A 212 -17.34 2.43 -26.17
CA ASP A 212 -17.15 1.30 -27.07
C ASP A 212 -15.93 1.47 -27.99
N ASN A 213 -15.47 0.33 -28.52
CA ASN A 213 -14.64 0.21 -29.72
C ASN A 213 -15.15 -0.93 -30.62
N THR A 214 -16.46 -1.22 -30.55
CA THR A 214 -17.14 -2.20 -31.39
C THR A 214 -18.22 -1.55 -32.23
#